data_AF-K2AXE8-F1
#
_entry.id   AF-K2AXE8-F1
#
_cell.length_a   1.000
_cell.length_b   1.000
_cell.length_c   1.000
_cell.angle_alpha   90.00
_cell.angle_beta   90.00
_cell.angle_gamma   90.00
#
_symmetry.space_group_name_H-M   'P 1'
#
loop_
_entity.id
_entity.type
_entity.pdbx_description
1 polymer ?
#
loop_
_entity_poly.entity_id
_entity_poly.type
_entity_poly.pdbx_seq_one_letter_code
_entity_poly.pdbx_strand_id
1 'polypeptide(L)'
;MDTMEVKTWKDVKKTIGTLNYSLAKTINSVRGSDSFKVIQVRYQYAEHIICKGKYRINIEGRNIPYEKKSMPSEIQKILNYHWRTIPFGIITHNSTESYINHTTHIVPFWALFPGKTFALLSVFDKSDFTFLIAGLYSMQSGSRSLITLPKISHQASNQRLANKYNIVKHLSPKNLSDQWYLFKEIAESTEFRTKWYSELTLFSHEFIDGINETLNLRYHLLHDIWEQNAFDRNKFAYEFIWSIFEKELKLSVKHDPVVIQTVKQLMLIAMRQVPAFIPADSNIAAPVSDFIDVLLHCYKIRYHLPVFMRLGPYDGIHPVYYSLQKHTFFHEMTERAIAKLTVSELTRIRNVLLLFVDYVLNNKFEHSLEKTVLLKTLKEVDFDFYHPHGEGHINSDINSIMKDDRRFINLPFDREIKSDLLFPEHSLFFSGCIRIKPKII
;
A
#
# COMPACT_ATOMS: atom_id res chain seq x y z
N MET A 1 2.84 -27.57 5.05
CA MET A 1 3.10 -26.35 5.84
C MET A 1 1.73 -25.83 6.20
N ASP A 2 1.43 -25.78 7.49
CA ASP A 2 0.09 -25.46 7.94
C ASP A 2 -0.22 -23.99 7.64
N THR A 3 -1.36 -23.75 7.01
CA THR A 3 -1.81 -22.40 6.65
C THR A 3 -2.49 -21.70 7.82
N MET A 4 -2.82 -22.43 8.88
CA MET A 4 -3.41 -21.91 10.10
C MET A 4 -3.02 -22.78 11.29
N GLU A 5 -2.61 -22.14 12.39
CA GLU A 5 -2.23 -22.80 13.65
C GLU A 5 -2.85 -22.03 14.83
N VAL A 6 -3.45 -22.75 15.79
CA VAL A 6 -3.85 -22.18 17.07
C VAL A 6 -2.66 -22.28 18.03
N LYS A 7 -2.25 -21.15 18.59
CA LYS A 7 -1.13 -21.06 19.54
C LYS A 7 -1.55 -20.35 20.81
N THR A 8 -0.62 -20.27 21.75
CA THR A 8 -0.73 -19.41 22.92
C THR A 8 0.12 -18.16 22.75
N TRP A 9 -0.21 -17.11 23.51
CA TRP A 9 0.62 -15.91 23.60
C TRP A 9 2.07 -16.24 23.98
N LYS A 10 2.27 -17.21 24.88
CA LYS A 10 3.60 -17.68 25.27
C LYS A 10 4.45 -18.12 24.07
N ASP A 11 3.82 -18.72 23.06
CA ASP A 11 4.51 -19.21 21.85
C ASP A 11 4.92 -18.07 20.91
N VAL A 12 4.15 -16.97 20.87
CA VAL A 12 4.33 -15.89 19.89
C VAL A 12 4.92 -14.61 20.48
N LYS A 13 4.95 -14.43 21.81
CA LYS A 13 5.34 -13.18 22.47
C LYS A 13 6.75 -12.71 22.15
N LYS A 14 7.68 -13.65 21.90
CA LYS A 14 9.06 -13.30 21.49
C LYS A 14 9.07 -12.68 20.09
N THR A 15 8.43 -13.33 19.12
CA THR A 15 8.32 -12.83 17.75
C THR A 15 7.61 -11.49 17.72
N ILE A 16 6.45 -11.37 18.38
CA ILE A 16 5.71 -10.11 18.44
C ILE A 16 6.52 -9.04 19.19
N GLY A 17 7.27 -9.38 20.24
CA GLY A 17 8.14 -8.45 20.95
C GLY A 17 9.28 -7.88 20.10
N THR A 18 9.78 -8.62 19.11
CA THR A 18 10.77 -8.08 18.15
C THR A 18 10.16 -7.11 17.14
N LEU A 19 8.88 -7.29 16.81
CA LEU A 19 8.16 -6.48 15.82
C LEU A 19 7.47 -5.26 16.43
N ASN A 20 6.96 -5.42 17.65
CA ASN A 20 6.24 -4.41 18.41
C ASN A 20 6.43 -4.66 19.92
N TYR A 21 7.54 -4.15 20.43
CA TYR A 21 7.93 -4.30 21.84
C TYR A 21 6.89 -3.70 22.80
N SER A 22 6.35 -2.52 22.49
CA SER A 22 5.39 -1.83 23.36
C SER A 22 4.13 -2.66 23.56
N LEU A 23 3.56 -3.18 22.48
CA LEU A 23 2.40 -4.04 22.54
C LEU A 23 2.71 -5.31 23.35
N ALA A 24 3.79 -6.02 23.01
CA ALA A 24 4.16 -7.26 23.69
C ALA A 24 4.38 -7.07 25.20
N LYS A 25 5.11 -6.01 25.59
CA LYS A 25 5.34 -5.64 26.99
C LYS A 25 4.03 -5.43 27.73
N THR A 26 3.09 -4.73 27.10
CA THR A 26 1.81 -4.38 27.74
C THR A 26 0.91 -5.61 27.89
N ILE A 27 0.90 -6.52 26.92
CA ILE A 27 0.17 -7.80 27.01
C ILE A 27 0.78 -8.70 28.09
N ASN A 28 2.09 -8.78 28.18
CA ASN A 28 2.79 -9.56 29.21
C ASN A 28 2.47 -9.11 30.65
N SER A 29 1.99 -7.86 30.82
CA SER A 29 1.58 -7.34 32.13
C SER A 29 0.21 -7.86 32.58
N VAL A 30 -0.58 -8.43 31.68
CA VAL A 30 -1.89 -9.01 31.99
C VAL A 30 -1.70 -10.37 32.66
N ARG A 31 -2.38 -10.58 33.79
CA ARG A 31 -2.32 -11.84 34.55
C ARG A 31 -2.85 -12.99 33.69
N GLY A 32 -2.09 -14.08 33.61
CA GLY A 32 -2.48 -15.25 32.81
C GLY A 32 -2.33 -15.06 31.29
N SER A 33 -1.72 -13.97 30.83
CA SER A 33 -1.55 -13.68 29.41
C SER A 33 -0.90 -14.81 28.63
N ASP A 34 0.05 -15.53 29.23
CA ASP A 34 0.74 -16.66 28.59
C ASP A 34 -0.20 -17.74 28.06
N SER A 35 -1.40 -17.93 28.64
CA SER A 35 -2.38 -18.92 28.17
C SER A 35 -3.38 -18.38 27.13
N PHE A 36 -3.37 -17.08 26.84
CA PHE A 36 -4.28 -16.49 25.83
C PHE A 36 -4.06 -17.17 24.49
N LYS A 37 -5.17 -17.55 23.85
CA LYS A 37 -5.11 -18.16 22.52
C LYS A 37 -4.86 -17.09 21.46
N VAL A 38 -4.16 -17.48 20.41
CA VAL A 38 -3.99 -16.69 19.20
C VAL A 38 -4.11 -17.60 17.99
N ILE A 39 -4.52 -17.04 16.86
CA ILE A 39 -4.57 -17.78 15.60
C ILE A 39 -3.51 -17.18 14.69
N GLN A 40 -2.52 -17.99 14.30
CA GLN A 40 -1.60 -17.62 13.23
C GLN A 40 -2.16 -18.12 11.91
N VAL A 41 -2.27 -17.24 10.91
CA VAL A 41 -2.80 -17.58 9.59
C VAL A 41 -1.86 -17.08 8.50
N ARG A 42 -1.60 -17.93 7.50
CA ARG A 42 -0.75 -17.63 6.35
C ARG A 42 -1.57 -17.54 5.09
N TYR A 43 -1.25 -16.54 4.27
CA TYR A 43 -1.88 -16.32 2.97
C TYR A 43 -0.79 -16.21 1.91
N GLN A 44 -0.86 -17.03 0.87
CA GLN A 44 0.03 -16.94 -0.29
C GLN A 44 -0.14 -15.60 -1.01
N TYR A 45 0.83 -15.24 -1.84
CA TYR A 45 0.77 -13.99 -2.61
C TYR A 45 -0.55 -13.83 -3.36
N ALA A 46 -1.15 -12.65 -3.29
CA ALA A 46 -2.42 -12.28 -3.93
C ALA A 46 -3.67 -13.05 -3.43
N GLU A 47 -3.57 -13.86 -2.38
CA GLU A 47 -4.76 -14.41 -1.72
C GLU A 47 -5.52 -13.34 -0.94
N HIS A 48 -6.85 -13.42 -0.97
CA HIS A 48 -7.71 -12.50 -0.24
C HIS A 48 -7.78 -12.83 1.25
N ILE A 49 -7.54 -11.82 2.08
CA ILE A 49 -7.82 -11.83 3.52
C ILE A 49 -9.23 -11.28 3.75
N ILE A 50 -9.56 -10.19 3.07
CA ILE A 50 -10.91 -9.65 2.96
C ILE A 50 -11.28 -9.58 1.48
N CYS A 51 -12.41 -10.15 1.11
CA CYS A 51 -12.94 -10.07 -0.25
C CYS A 51 -14.29 -9.34 -0.21
N LYS A 52 -14.32 -8.10 -0.71
CA LYS A 52 -15.52 -7.23 -0.70
C LYS A 52 -16.18 -7.23 0.68
N GLY A 53 -15.43 -6.78 1.69
CA GLY A 53 -15.87 -6.65 3.09
C GLY A 53 -16.10 -7.96 3.84
N LYS A 54 -15.87 -9.13 3.25
CA LYS A 54 -16.01 -10.43 3.93
C LYS A 54 -14.66 -11.01 4.29
N TYR A 55 -14.44 -11.28 5.59
CA TYR A 55 -13.23 -11.92 6.06
C TYR A 55 -13.17 -13.38 5.64
N ARG A 56 -11.97 -13.82 5.27
CA ARG A 56 -11.70 -15.19 4.85
C ARG A 56 -10.45 -15.68 5.56
N ILE A 57 -10.47 -16.94 5.97
CA ILE A 57 -9.38 -17.60 6.67
C ILE A 57 -8.85 -18.76 5.82
N ASN A 58 -7.52 -18.91 5.77
CA ASN A 58 -6.89 -19.99 5.01
C ASN A 58 -6.68 -21.23 5.88
N ILE A 59 -7.49 -22.27 5.67
CA ILE A 59 -7.44 -23.54 6.41
C ILE A 59 -7.07 -24.66 5.44
N GLU A 60 -5.97 -25.35 5.70
CA GLU A 60 -5.45 -26.44 4.85
C GLU A 60 -5.28 -26.02 3.38
N GLY A 61 -4.80 -24.79 3.13
CA GLY A 61 -4.66 -24.24 1.78
C GLY A 61 -5.97 -23.82 1.12
N ARG A 62 -7.11 -23.89 1.83
CA ARG A 62 -8.40 -23.42 1.34
C ARG A 62 -8.76 -22.10 1.99
N ASN A 63 -8.93 -21.09 1.17
CA ASN A 63 -9.36 -19.75 1.59
C ASN A 63 -10.90 -19.70 1.73
N ILE A 64 -11.41 -19.82 2.96
CA ILE A 64 -12.83 -20.03 3.27
C ILE A 64 -13.43 -18.76 3.91
N PRO A 65 -14.62 -18.27 3.50
CA PRO A 65 -15.32 -17.19 4.21
C PRO A 65 -15.60 -17.56 5.67
N TYR A 66 -15.38 -16.63 6.60
CA TYR A 66 -15.56 -16.88 8.03
C TYR A 66 -17.00 -17.24 8.40
N GLU A 67 -17.98 -16.65 7.72
CA GLU A 67 -19.41 -16.83 8.00
C GLU A 67 -19.96 -18.18 7.50
N LYS A 68 -19.14 -19.00 6.84
CA LYS A 68 -19.58 -20.29 6.30
C LYS A 68 -19.80 -21.29 7.44
N LYS A 69 -20.91 -22.04 7.39
CA LYS A 69 -21.25 -23.09 8.36
C LYS A 69 -20.16 -24.17 8.55
N SER A 70 -19.29 -24.35 7.56
CA SER A 70 -18.19 -25.31 7.62
C SER A 70 -16.97 -24.81 8.41
N MET A 71 -17.01 -23.61 8.98
CA MET A 71 -15.94 -23.07 9.81
C MET A 71 -15.79 -23.91 11.09
N PRO A 72 -14.59 -24.37 11.47
CA PRO A 72 -14.40 -25.15 12.69
C PRO A 72 -14.88 -24.39 13.93
N SER A 73 -15.60 -25.08 14.83
CA SER A 73 -16.19 -24.47 16.03
C SER A 73 -15.15 -23.90 17.00
N GLU A 74 -13.94 -24.49 17.05
CA GLU A 74 -12.83 -23.97 17.84
C GLU A 74 -12.42 -22.56 17.40
N ILE A 75 -12.30 -22.33 16.09
CA ILE A 75 -11.95 -21.03 15.52
C ILE A 75 -13.03 -20.00 15.81
N GLN A 76 -14.30 -20.39 15.67
CA GLN A 76 -15.43 -19.54 16.02
C GLN A 76 -15.41 -19.14 17.49
N LYS A 77 -15.11 -20.10 18.39
CA LYS A 77 -15.01 -19.85 19.83
C LYS A 77 -13.87 -18.90 20.19
N ILE A 78 -12.69 -19.09 19.59
CA ILE A 78 -11.51 -18.25 19.85
C ILE A 78 -11.82 -16.79 19.44
N LEU A 79 -12.46 -16.57 18.30
CA LEU A 79 -12.76 -15.25 17.75
C LEU A 79 -14.15 -14.73 18.15
N ASN A 80 -14.76 -15.30 19.19
CA ASN A 80 -16.11 -14.94 19.65
C ASN A 80 -16.09 -13.67 20.51
N TYR A 81 -15.88 -12.51 19.88
CA TYR A 81 -16.00 -11.19 20.49
C TYR A 81 -16.53 -10.19 19.46
N HIS A 82 -16.84 -8.97 19.89
CA HIS A 82 -17.32 -7.93 18.98
C HIS A 82 -16.20 -7.46 18.04
N TRP A 83 -16.37 -7.72 16.74
CA TRP A 83 -15.57 -7.16 15.66
C TRP A 83 -16.43 -7.03 14.40
N ARG A 84 -15.98 -6.21 13.44
CA ARG A 84 -16.79 -5.84 12.26
C ARG A 84 -16.37 -6.60 11.01
N THR A 85 -15.27 -6.20 10.39
CA THR A 85 -14.83 -6.77 9.11
C THR A 85 -13.88 -7.95 9.31
N ILE A 86 -12.89 -7.80 10.17
CA ILE A 86 -11.85 -8.80 10.47
C ILE A 86 -11.55 -8.73 11.97
N PRO A 87 -11.22 -9.85 12.64
CA PRO A 87 -10.77 -9.84 14.03
C PRO A 87 -9.54 -8.96 14.24
N PHE A 88 -9.37 -8.47 15.46
CA PHE A 88 -8.20 -7.69 15.85
C PHE A 88 -6.93 -8.56 15.72
N GLY A 89 -5.86 -7.98 15.16
CA GLY A 89 -4.64 -8.71 14.93
C GLY A 89 -3.42 -7.85 14.63
N ILE A 90 -2.30 -8.53 14.37
CA ILE A 90 -1.01 -7.94 14.01
C ILE A 90 -0.39 -8.70 12.83
N ILE A 91 0.26 -7.98 11.91
CA ILE A 91 1.06 -8.58 10.84
C ILE A 91 2.36 -9.11 11.45
N THR A 92 2.68 -10.39 11.27
CA THR A 92 3.92 -11.00 11.79
C THR A 92 4.94 -11.34 10.71
N HIS A 93 4.52 -11.48 9.45
CA HIS A 93 5.44 -11.75 8.35
C HIS A 93 4.95 -11.10 7.04
N ASN A 94 5.88 -10.55 6.27
CA ASN A 94 5.65 -9.82 5.02
C ASN A 94 4.55 -8.76 5.13
N SER A 95 3.81 -8.47 4.05
CA SER A 95 2.90 -7.33 4.03
C SER A 95 1.52 -7.67 3.45
N THR A 96 0.58 -6.79 3.67
CA THR A 96 -0.77 -6.87 3.08
C THR A 96 -1.16 -5.52 2.49
N GLU A 97 -2.04 -5.54 1.50
CA GLU A 97 -2.55 -4.33 0.87
C GLU A 97 -4.08 -4.31 0.88
N SER A 98 -4.65 -3.21 1.39
CA SER A 98 -6.08 -2.93 1.35
C SER A 98 -6.38 -1.91 0.25
N TYR A 99 -7.42 -2.20 -0.52
CA TYR A 99 -7.79 -1.43 -1.70
C TYR A 99 -9.29 -1.45 -1.96
N ILE A 100 -9.75 -0.42 -2.67
CA ILE A 100 -11.11 -0.31 -3.20
C ILE A 100 -11.05 -0.46 -4.71
N ASN A 101 -11.97 -1.26 -5.27
CA ASN A 101 -12.13 -1.35 -6.71
C ASN A 101 -13.10 -0.26 -7.15
N HIS A 102 -12.58 0.78 -7.79
CA HIS A 102 -13.40 1.71 -8.54
C HIS A 102 -13.70 1.11 -9.92
N THR A 103 -14.74 1.61 -10.59
CA THR A 103 -15.02 1.33 -12.02
C THR A 103 -13.83 1.63 -12.94
N THR A 104 -12.99 2.61 -12.59
CA THR A 104 -11.99 3.19 -13.49
C THR A 104 -10.56 2.82 -13.11
N HIS A 105 -10.31 2.56 -11.83
CA HIS A 105 -9.00 2.18 -11.32
C HIS A 105 -9.11 1.56 -9.92
N ILE A 106 -7.97 1.13 -9.38
CA ILE A 106 -7.87 0.59 -8.03
C ILE A 106 -7.32 1.67 -7.11
N VAL A 107 -7.99 1.87 -5.97
CA VAL A 107 -7.59 2.85 -4.97
C VAL A 107 -6.97 2.12 -3.78
N PRO A 108 -5.64 1.99 -3.72
CA PRO A 108 -4.97 1.46 -2.54
C PRO A 108 -5.00 2.50 -1.43
N PHE A 109 -5.29 2.09 -0.20
CA PHE A 109 -5.36 3.02 0.93
C PHE A 109 -4.55 2.58 2.15
N TRP A 110 -4.30 1.28 2.34
CA TRP A 110 -3.37 0.80 3.37
C TRP A 110 -2.40 -0.26 2.85
N ALA A 111 -1.13 -0.13 3.22
CA ALA A 111 -0.14 -1.19 3.12
C ALA A 111 0.37 -1.49 4.54
N LEU A 112 0.05 -2.66 5.08
CA LEU A 112 0.43 -3.04 6.44
C LEU A 112 1.64 -3.96 6.41
N PHE A 113 2.65 -3.63 7.20
CA PHE A 113 3.94 -4.32 7.31
C PHE A 113 4.07 -4.99 8.70
N PRO A 114 5.06 -5.88 8.91
CA PRO A 114 5.23 -6.59 10.17
C PRO A 114 5.29 -5.63 11.37
N GLY A 115 4.63 -6.00 12.47
CA GLY A 115 4.51 -5.19 13.69
C GLY A 115 3.32 -4.22 13.71
N LYS A 116 2.67 -3.99 12.56
CA LYS A 116 1.46 -3.16 12.50
C LYS A 116 0.23 -3.95 12.93
N THR A 117 -0.54 -3.36 13.84
CA THR A 117 -1.86 -3.84 14.24
C THR A 117 -2.93 -3.42 13.24
N PHE A 118 -4.04 -4.15 13.21
CA PHE A 118 -5.20 -3.84 12.37
C PHE A 118 -6.51 -4.16 13.08
N ALA A 119 -7.61 -3.54 12.65
CA ALA A 119 -8.94 -3.70 13.24
C ALA A 119 -9.04 -3.38 14.75
N LEU A 120 -8.12 -2.54 15.26
CA LEU A 120 -8.13 -2.15 16.67
C LEU A 120 -9.35 -1.30 17.03
N LEU A 121 -9.77 -0.40 16.13
CA LEU A 121 -10.94 0.46 16.35
C LEU A 121 -12.22 -0.34 16.65
N SER A 122 -12.45 -1.47 15.95
CA SER A 122 -13.64 -2.30 16.17
C SER A 122 -13.69 -2.99 17.54
N VAL A 123 -12.58 -3.04 18.27
CA VAL A 123 -12.58 -3.56 19.65
C VAL A 123 -13.25 -2.57 20.61
N PHE A 124 -13.16 -1.26 20.32
CA PHE A 124 -13.66 -0.19 21.18
C PHE A 124 -14.97 0.43 20.68
N ASP A 125 -15.25 0.35 19.38
CA ASP A 125 -16.52 0.77 18.78
C ASP A 125 -17.61 -0.29 19.02
N LYS A 126 -18.22 -0.27 20.21
CA LYS A 126 -19.30 -1.18 20.62
C LYS A 126 -20.70 -0.73 20.18
N SER A 127 -20.81 0.32 19.36
CA SER A 127 -22.09 0.83 18.88
C SER A 127 -22.77 -0.20 17.96
N ASP A 128 -24.08 -0.37 18.03
CA ASP A 128 -24.79 -1.19 17.03
C ASP A 128 -24.72 -0.55 15.63
N PHE A 129 -24.60 0.77 15.57
CA PHE A 129 -24.46 1.54 14.33
C PHE A 129 -22.99 1.72 13.94
N THR A 130 -22.68 1.60 12.65
CA THR A 130 -21.32 1.75 12.12
C THR A 130 -21.28 2.70 10.94
N PHE A 131 -20.17 3.45 10.83
CA PHE A 131 -19.81 4.20 9.64
C PHE A 131 -19.09 3.34 8.59
N LEU A 132 -18.80 2.07 8.90
CA LEU A 132 -18.20 1.14 7.94
C LEU A 132 -19.24 0.74 6.88
N ILE A 133 -18.94 1.06 5.63
CA ILE A 133 -19.77 0.64 4.50
C ILE A 133 -19.46 -0.84 4.23
N ALA A 134 -20.46 -1.70 4.44
CA ALA A 134 -20.33 -3.13 4.18
C ALA A 134 -19.93 -3.36 2.72
N GLY A 135 -18.92 -4.20 2.51
CA GLY A 135 -18.47 -4.59 1.18
C GLY A 135 -17.54 -3.60 0.47
N LEU A 136 -17.25 -2.44 1.05
CA LEU A 136 -16.54 -1.35 0.38
C LEU A 136 -15.14 -1.75 -0.13
N TYR A 137 -14.36 -2.42 0.71
CA TYR A 137 -12.95 -2.68 0.43
C TYR A 137 -12.59 -4.17 0.42
N SER A 138 -11.43 -4.46 -0.14
CA SER A 138 -10.77 -5.77 -0.06
C SER A 138 -9.38 -5.61 0.52
N MET A 139 -8.86 -6.70 1.09
CA MET A 139 -7.51 -6.80 1.63
C MET A 139 -6.90 -8.08 1.13
N GLN A 140 -5.65 -8.04 0.68
CA GLN A 140 -4.95 -9.22 0.18
C GLN A 140 -3.55 -9.34 0.76
N SER A 141 -3.01 -10.55 0.65
CA SER A 141 -1.63 -10.86 0.94
C SER A 141 -0.71 -10.30 -0.15
N GLY A 142 0.28 -9.52 0.26
CA GLY A 142 1.20 -8.83 -0.64
C GLY A 142 0.59 -7.65 -1.39
N SER A 143 1.34 -7.09 -2.33
CA SER A 143 0.99 -5.85 -3.00
C SER A 143 0.08 -6.08 -4.21
N ARG A 144 -1.15 -5.54 -4.14
CA ARG A 144 -2.07 -5.44 -5.30
C ARG A 144 -1.54 -4.45 -6.33
N SER A 145 -0.80 -3.46 -5.86
CA SER A 145 -0.29 -2.37 -6.68
C SER A 145 1.09 -2.63 -7.28
N LEU A 146 1.68 -3.81 -7.09
CA LEU A 146 2.98 -4.18 -7.68
C LEU A 146 2.99 -3.98 -9.19
N ILE A 147 4.04 -3.32 -9.69
CA ILE A 147 4.30 -3.12 -11.13
C ILE A 147 5.77 -3.34 -11.43
N THR A 148 6.08 -3.59 -12.69
CA THR A 148 7.44 -3.55 -13.22
C THR A 148 7.57 -2.37 -14.19
N LEU A 149 8.70 -1.67 -14.11
CA LEU A 149 8.99 -0.51 -14.96
C LEU A 149 9.15 -0.88 -16.44
N PRO A 150 9.94 -1.90 -16.83
CA PRO A 150 10.04 -2.24 -18.24
C PRO A 150 8.72 -2.81 -18.79
N LYS A 151 8.47 -2.58 -20.07
CA LYS A 151 7.29 -3.10 -20.75
C LYS A 151 7.39 -4.62 -20.90
N ILE A 152 6.38 -5.34 -20.38
CA ILE A 152 6.31 -6.81 -20.43
C ILE A 152 5.19 -7.34 -21.35
N SER A 153 4.80 -6.58 -22.39
CA SER A 153 3.72 -6.95 -23.31
C SER A 153 4.16 -7.75 -24.55
N HIS A 154 5.42 -8.19 -24.65
CA HIS A 154 5.92 -8.89 -25.84
C HIS A 154 5.32 -10.30 -25.96
N GLN A 155 4.65 -10.58 -27.08
CA GLN A 155 3.84 -11.79 -27.27
C GLN A 155 4.65 -13.08 -27.14
N ALA A 156 5.77 -13.23 -27.87
CA ALA A 156 6.56 -14.46 -27.82
C ALA A 156 7.19 -14.71 -26.44
N SER A 157 7.48 -13.65 -25.68
CA SER A 157 7.98 -13.76 -24.31
C SER A 157 6.88 -14.19 -23.33
N ASN A 158 5.68 -13.63 -23.48
CA ASN A 158 4.52 -14.06 -22.72
C ASN A 158 4.11 -15.51 -23.05
N GLN A 159 4.26 -15.98 -24.29
CA GLN A 159 4.00 -17.38 -24.63
C GLN A 159 4.92 -18.34 -23.87
N ARG A 160 6.18 -17.96 -23.64
CA ARG A 160 7.10 -18.76 -22.80
C ARG A 160 6.63 -18.81 -21.35
N LEU A 161 6.17 -17.68 -20.80
CA LEU A 161 5.58 -17.65 -19.45
C LEU A 161 4.33 -18.52 -19.39
N ALA A 162 3.45 -18.43 -20.39
CA ALA A 162 2.23 -19.22 -20.48
C ALA A 162 2.52 -20.72 -20.43
N ASN A 163 3.46 -21.17 -21.26
CA ASN A 163 3.82 -22.59 -21.33
C ASN A 163 4.50 -23.07 -20.04
N LYS A 164 5.34 -22.25 -19.40
CA LYS A 164 6.05 -22.66 -18.18
C LYS A 164 5.16 -22.65 -16.95
N TYR A 165 4.31 -21.64 -16.79
CA TYR A 165 3.54 -21.43 -15.56
C TYR A 165 2.04 -21.78 -15.70
N ASN A 166 1.61 -22.30 -16.85
CA ASN A 166 0.22 -22.64 -17.16
C ASN A 166 -0.73 -21.42 -17.08
N ILE A 167 -0.27 -20.26 -17.57
CA ILE A 167 -1.02 -19.00 -17.58
C ILE A 167 -2.00 -19.00 -18.74
N VAL A 168 -3.27 -18.74 -18.47
CA VAL A 168 -4.34 -18.83 -19.49
C VAL A 168 -4.97 -17.48 -19.78
N LYS A 169 -5.15 -16.63 -18.77
CA LYS A 169 -6.04 -15.46 -18.89
C LYS A 169 -5.29 -14.16 -19.13
N HIS A 170 -4.26 -13.87 -18.33
CA HIS A 170 -3.66 -12.54 -18.30
C HIS A 170 -2.31 -12.49 -19.02
N LEU A 171 -2.32 -12.76 -20.34
CA LEU A 171 -1.13 -12.67 -21.18
C LEU A 171 -0.91 -11.26 -21.72
N SER A 172 0.35 -10.82 -21.75
CA SER A 172 0.77 -9.56 -22.37
C SER A 172 0.05 -8.32 -21.81
N PRO A 173 0.21 -8.01 -20.51
CA PRO A 173 -0.45 -6.85 -19.89
C PRO A 173 -0.10 -5.56 -20.63
N LYS A 174 -1.12 -4.81 -21.03
CA LYS A 174 -0.95 -3.58 -21.82
C LYS A 174 -0.71 -2.36 -20.95
N ASN A 175 -1.34 -2.32 -19.77
CA ASN A 175 -1.25 -1.23 -18.81
C ASN A 175 -0.59 -1.70 -17.51
N LEU A 176 -0.12 -0.75 -16.70
CA LEU A 176 0.51 -1.03 -15.40
C LEU A 176 -0.40 -1.80 -14.45
N SER A 177 -1.71 -1.51 -14.45
CA SER A 177 -2.70 -2.15 -13.57
C SER A 177 -2.90 -3.64 -13.86
N ASP A 178 -2.71 -4.05 -15.12
CA ASP A 178 -2.96 -5.42 -15.57
C ASP A 178 -1.81 -6.37 -15.19
N GLN A 179 -0.60 -5.83 -14.97
CA GLN A 179 0.59 -6.61 -14.66
C GLN A 179 0.42 -7.47 -13.40
N TRP A 180 -0.34 -6.98 -12.41
CA TRP A 180 -0.61 -7.73 -11.18
C TRP A 180 -1.27 -9.08 -11.44
N TYR A 181 -2.21 -9.16 -12.40
CA TYR A 181 -2.90 -10.43 -12.68
C TYR A 181 -1.93 -11.47 -13.25
N LEU A 182 -0.98 -11.05 -14.08
CA LEU A 182 0.08 -11.91 -14.59
C LEU A 182 0.98 -12.40 -13.44
N PHE A 183 1.43 -11.51 -12.55
CA PHE A 183 2.26 -11.88 -11.40
C PHE A 183 1.55 -12.82 -10.44
N LYS A 184 0.23 -12.63 -10.26
CA LYS A 184 -0.61 -13.54 -9.49
C LYS A 184 -0.62 -14.94 -10.12
N GLU A 185 -0.94 -15.08 -11.40
CA GLU A 185 -0.96 -16.40 -12.07
C GLU A 185 0.42 -17.08 -12.04
N ILE A 186 1.51 -16.31 -12.17
CA ILE A 186 2.87 -16.84 -12.02
C ILE A 186 3.09 -17.39 -10.61
N ALA A 187 2.73 -16.64 -9.57
CA ALA A 187 2.93 -17.05 -8.18
C ALA A 187 2.04 -18.22 -7.73
N GLU A 188 0.85 -18.36 -8.32
CA GLU A 188 -0.08 -19.46 -8.07
C GLU A 188 0.34 -20.76 -8.78
N SER A 189 1.27 -20.69 -9.73
CA SER A 189 1.76 -21.84 -10.48
C SER A 189 2.55 -22.81 -9.61
N THR A 190 2.36 -24.11 -9.83
CA THR A 190 3.15 -25.17 -9.17
C THR A 190 4.64 -25.11 -9.53
N GLU A 191 4.98 -24.51 -10.67
CA GLU A 191 6.35 -24.32 -11.15
C GLU A 191 7.03 -23.08 -10.54
N PHE A 192 6.32 -22.31 -9.70
CA PHE A 192 6.88 -21.17 -9.03
C PHE A 192 7.70 -21.59 -7.81
N ARG A 193 8.96 -21.13 -7.77
CA ARG A 193 9.99 -21.64 -6.85
C ARG A 193 9.64 -21.40 -5.38
N THR A 194 9.13 -20.23 -5.05
CA THR A 194 9.02 -19.75 -3.67
C THR A 194 7.58 -19.66 -3.23
N LYS A 195 7.27 -20.31 -2.11
CA LYS A 195 5.96 -20.21 -1.44
C LYS A 195 5.92 -18.95 -0.58
N TRP A 196 5.87 -17.80 -1.23
CA TRP A 196 5.77 -16.51 -0.55
C TRP A 196 4.42 -16.39 0.16
N TYR A 197 4.44 -15.93 1.41
CA TYR A 197 3.21 -15.73 2.19
C TYR A 197 3.31 -14.50 3.08
N SER A 198 2.15 -13.96 3.45
CA SER A 198 2.02 -13.07 4.61
C SER A 198 1.44 -13.83 5.78
N GLU A 199 1.84 -13.46 6.99
CA GLU A 199 1.36 -14.07 8.22
C GLU A 199 0.69 -13.04 9.11
N LEU A 200 -0.50 -13.38 9.59
CA LEU A 200 -1.29 -12.61 10.55
C LEU A 200 -1.34 -13.38 11.86
N THR A 201 -1.27 -12.68 12.98
CA THR A 201 -1.64 -13.23 14.29
C THR A 201 -2.91 -12.52 14.77
N LEU A 202 -4.00 -13.28 14.94
CA LEU A 202 -5.30 -12.81 15.40
C LEU A 202 -5.43 -13.07 16.90
N PHE A 203 -5.94 -12.07 17.62
CA PHE A 203 -6.15 -12.16 19.05
C PHE A 203 -7.52 -12.74 19.38
N SER A 204 -7.58 -13.55 20.43
CA SER A 204 -8.80 -14.24 20.89
C SER A 204 -9.68 -13.38 21.78
N HIS A 205 -10.88 -13.86 22.12
CA HIS A 205 -11.75 -13.21 23.11
C HIS A 205 -11.08 -13.06 24.49
N GLU A 206 -10.29 -14.05 24.94
CA GLU A 206 -9.56 -13.96 26.23
C GLU A 206 -8.61 -12.75 26.26
N PHE A 207 -7.99 -12.45 25.11
CA PHE A 207 -7.18 -11.24 24.97
C PHE A 207 -8.01 -9.98 25.14
N ILE A 208 -9.18 -9.92 24.48
CA ILE A 208 -10.08 -8.77 24.51
C ILE A 208 -10.63 -8.55 25.93
N ASP A 209 -10.94 -9.62 26.65
CA ASP A 209 -11.33 -9.56 28.05
C ASP A 209 -10.19 -9.01 28.91
N GLY A 210 -8.95 -9.45 28.66
CA GLY A 210 -7.75 -8.92 29.30
C GLY A 210 -7.52 -7.41 29.07
N ILE A 211 -7.93 -6.87 27.91
CA ILE A 211 -7.92 -5.41 27.66
C ILE A 211 -8.88 -4.70 28.62
N ASN A 212 -10.08 -5.24 28.84
CA ASN A 212 -11.09 -4.61 29.69
C ASN A 212 -10.66 -4.60 31.17
N GLU A 213 -9.95 -5.64 31.61
CA GLU A 213 -9.48 -5.80 32.98
C GLU A 213 -8.19 -5.03 33.28
N THR A 214 -7.35 -4.78 32.26
CA THR A 214 -6.03 -4.15 32.43
C THR A 214 -6.00 -2.73 31.88
N LEU A 215 -6.10 -1.77 32.78
CA LEU A 215 -6.14 -0.33 32.45
C LEU A 215 -4.97 0.13 31.58
N ASN A 216 -3.74 -0.33 31.86
CA ASN A 216 -2.55 0.03 31.09
C ASN A 216 -2.62 -0.47 29.63
N LEU A 217 -3.09 -1.71 29.42
CA LEU A 217 -3.28 -2.25 28.06
C LEU A 217 -4.35 -1.48 27.31
N ARG A 218 -5.47 -1.19 27.97
CA ARG A 218 -6.54 -0.38 27.41
C ARG A 218 -6.06 1.01 26.98
N TYR A 219 -5.36 1.72 27.85
CA TYR A 219 -4.83 3.06 27.53
C TYR A 219 -3.81 3.02 26.40
N HIS A 220 -2.91 2.03 26.40
CA HIS A 220 -1.93 1.89 25.33
C HIS A 220 -2.61 1.73 23.97
N LEU A 221 -3.60 0.83 23.88
CA LEU A 221 -4.33 0.58 22.64
C LEU A 221 -5.22 1.77 22.21
N LEU A 222 -5.86 2.47 23.17
CA LEU A 222 -6.62 3.69 22.88
C LEU A 222 -5.72 4.82 22.38
N HIS A 223 -4.53 4.97 22.96
CA HIS A 223 -3.53 5.92 22.49
C HIS A 223 -3.10 5.60 21.06
N ASP A 224 -2.86 4.33 20.73
CA ASP A 224 -2.53 3.90 19.37
C ASP A 224 -3.66 4.25 18.38
N ILE A 225 -4.92 4.06 18.73
CA ILE A 225 -6.08 4.51 17.91
C ILE A 225 -6.05 6.03 17.74
N TRP A 226 -5.83 6.76 18.83
CA TRP A 226 -5.83 8.22 18.82
C TRP A 226 -4.78 8.77 17.86
N GLU A 227 -3.57 8.22 17.88
CA GLU A 227 -2.50 8.61 16.96
C GLU A 227 -2.79 8.19 15.52
N GLN A 228 -3.24 6.95 15.29
CA GLN A 228 -3.53 6.43 13.95
C GLN A 228 -4.63 7.21 13.22
N ASN A 229 -5.62 7.74 13.95
CA ASN A 229 -6.76 8.45 13.36
C ASN A 229 -6.65 9.98 13.49
N ALA A 230 -5.47 10.52 13.84
CA ALA A 230 -5.31 11.95 14.11
C ALA A 230 -5.68 12.83 12.90
N PHE A 231 -5.31 12.40 11.69
CA PHE A 231 -5.67 13.12 10.47
C PHE A 231 -7.18 13.02 10.18
N ASP A 232 -7.75 11.81 10.21
CA ASP A 232 -9.16 11.60 9.87
C ASP A 232 -10.12 12.39 10.78
N ARG A 233 -9.80 12.51 12.08
CA ARG A 233 -10.56 13.36 13.01
C ARG A 233 -10.57 14.84 12.63
N ASN A 234 -9.54 15.30 11.91
CA ASN A 234 -9.36 16.69 11.52
C ASN A 234 -9.60 16.92 10.01
N LYS A 235 -10.01 15.89 9.26
CA LYS A 235 -10.14 15.94 7.79
C LYS A 235 -11.04 17.09 7.31
N PHE A 236 -12.10 17.41 8.05
CA PHE A 236 -13.01 18.50 7.71
C PHE A 236 -12.29 19.87 7.63
N ALA A 237 -11.30 20.12 8.49
CA ALA A 237 -10.53 21.36 8.49
C ALA A 237 -9.64 21.47 7.25
N TYR A 238 -9.06 20.35 6.80
CA TYR A 238 -8.29 20.31 5.56
C TYR A 238 -9.18 20.53 4.33
N GLU A 239 -10.37 19.95 4.28
CA GLU A 239 -11.33 20.23 3.20
C GLU A 239 -11.77 21.70 3.20
N PHE A 240 -11.91 22.32 4.37
CA PHE A 240 -12.19 23.75 4.48
C PHE A 240 -11.06 24.61 3.89
N ILE A 241 -9.79 24.33 4.22
CA ILE A 241 -8.63 25.03 3.64
C ILE A 241 -8.60 24.86 2.11
N TRP A 242 -8.88 23.66 1.60
CA TRP A 242 -9.02 23.43 0.16
C TRP A 242 -10.13 24.29 -0.46
N SER A 243 -11.29 24.39 0.19
CA SER A 243 -12.40 25.19 -0.32
C SER A 243 -12.06 26.69 -0.43
N ILE A 244 -11.22 27.21 0.47
CA ILE A 244 -10.70 28.58 0.41
C ILE A 244 -9.75 28.70 -0.79
N PHE A 245 -8.77 27.81 -0.88
CA PHE A 245 -7.77 27.83 -1.95
C PHE A 245 -8.38 27.71 -3.34
N GLU A 246 -9.42 26.89 -3.52
CA GLU A 246 -10.09 26.68 -4.80
C GLU A 246 -10.76 27.97 -5.36
N LYS A 247 -10.96 29.02 -4.55
CA LYS A 247 -11.45 30.33 -5.03
C LYS A 247 -10.41 31.10 -5.84
N GLU A 248 -9.14 30.84 -5.57
CA GLU A 248 -8.00 31.53 -6.18
C GLU A 248 -7.61 30.92 -7.54
N LEU A 249 -8.17 29.74 -7.85
CA LEU A 249 -7.88 29.02 -9.07
C LEU A 249 -8.72 29.56 -10.24
N LYS A 250 -8.09 29.63 -11.43
CA LYS A 250 -8.81 29.88 -12.69
C LYS A 250 -9.90 28.82 -12.88
N LEU A 251 -11.07 29.23 -13.41
CA LEU A 251 -12.22 28.35 -13.61
C LEU A 251 -11.87 27.04 -14.36
N SER A 252 -11.03 27.12 -15.40
CA SER A 252 -10.61 25.94 -16.18
C SER A 252 -9.78 24.92 -15.39
N VAL A 253 -9.15 25.33 -14.29
CA VAL A 253 -8.38 24.45 -13.41
C VAL A 253 -9.24 23.99 -12.23
N LYS A 254 -10.03 24.91 -11.67
CA LYS A 254 -10.97 24.61 -10.58
C LYS A 254 -11.94 23.49 -10.95
N HIS A 255 -12.40 23.46 -12.21
CA HIS A 255 -13.33 22.45 -12.72
C HIS A 255 -12.63 21.22 -13.33
N ASP A 256 -11.32 21.07 -13.13
CA ASP A 256 -10.60 19.86 -13.52
C ASP A 256 -10.37 18.96 -12.30
N PRO A 257 -11.24 17.95 -12.08
CA PRO A 257 -11.15 17.14 -10.88
C PRO A 257 -9.87 16.31 -10.84
N VAL A 258 -9.30 15.88 -11.97
CA VAL A 258 -8.09 15.05 -11.94
C VAL A 258 -6.90 15.86 -11.45
N VAL A 259 -6.76 17.11 -11.90
CA VAL A 259 -5.72 18.02 -11.43
C VAL A 259 -5.86 18.27 -9.92
N ILE A 260 -7.05 18.66 -9.45
CA ILE A 260 -7.28 18.98 -8.03
C ILE A 260 -7.07 17.75 -7.15
N GLN A 261 -7.65 16.60 -7.53
CA GLN A 261 -7.54 15.37 -6.73
C GLN A 261 -6.11 14.82 -6.72
N THR A 262 -5.35 15.00 -7.80
CA THR A 262 -3.92 14.66 -7.80
C THR A 262 -3.15 15.54 -6.82
N VAL A 263 -3.37 16.85 -6.81
CA VAL A 263 -2.71 17.75 -5.85
C VAL A 263 -3.08 17.40 -4.41
N LYS A 264 -4.36 17.14 -4.12
CA LYS A 264 -4.81 16.66 -2.80
C LYS A 264 -4.10 15.36 -2.41
N GLN A 265 -4.01 14.41 -3.34
CA GLN A 265 -3.32 13.14 -3.11
C GLN A 265 -1.83 13.33 -2.83
N LEU A 266 -1.13 14.20 -3.56
CA LEU A 266 0.29 14.52 -3.31
C LEU A 266 0.50 15.11 -1.91
N MET A 267 -0.43 15.95 -1.43
CA MET A 267 -0.40 16.45 -0.05
C MET A 267 -0.61 15.35 0.98
N LEU A 268 -1.55 14.44 0.76
CA LEU A 268 -1.76 13.30 1.65
C LEU A 268 -0.52 12.39 1.70
N ILE A 269 0.15 12.16 0.56
CA ILE A 269 1.39 11.38 0.51
C ILE A 269 2.50 12.09 1.29
N ALA A 270 2.70 13.39 1.04
CA ALA A 270 3.73 14.19 1.71
C ALA A 270 3.50 14.23 3.23
N MET A 271 2.25 14.34 3.67
CA MET A 271 1.85 14.28 5.09
C MET A 271 1.83 12.86 5.66
N ARG A 272 2.26 11.85 4.90
CA ARG A 272 2.37 10.44 5.31
C ARG A 272 1.02 9.77 5.65
N GLN A 273 -0.07 10.28 5.08
CA GLN A 273 -1.42 9.78 5.34
C GLN A 273 -1.81 8.64 4.40
N VAL A 274 -1.22 8.59 3.21
CA VAL A 274 -1.47 7.54 2.21
C VAL A 274 -0.15 7.11 1.56
N PRO A 275 -0.04 5.86 1.09
CA PRO A 275 1.19 5.38 0.47
C PRO A 275 1.39 5.93 -0.95
N ALA A 276 2.62 5.80 -1.44
CA ALA A 276 3.02 6.10 -2.81
C ALA A 276 3.97 5.00 -3.33
N PHE A 277 4.37 5.07 -4.60
CA PHE A 277 5.27 4.08 -5.17
C PHE A 277 6.70 4.29 -4.70
N ILE A 278 7.38 3.19 -4.37
CA ILE A 278 8.81 3.10 -4.12
C ILE A 278 9.40 1.93 -4.90
N PRO A 279 10.70 1.97 -5.26
CA PRO A 279 11.37 0.79 -5.79
C PRO A 279 11.25 -0.38 -4.82
N ALA A 280 10.99 -1.56 -5.35
CA ALA A 280 10.93 -2.77 -4.55
C ALA A 280 12.36 -3.28 -4.30
N ASP A 281 12.83 -3.06 -3.09
CA ASP A 281 14.16 -3.33 -2.57
C ASP A 281 14.26 -4.63 -1.76
N SER A 282 13.15 -5.35 -1.61
CA SER A 282 13.03 -6.55 -0.79
C SER A 282 11.83 -7.39 -1.22
N ASN A 283 11.76 -8.61 -0.70
CA ASN A 283 10.61 -9.50 -0.88
C ASN A 283 9.46 -9.21 0.11
N ILE A 284 9.47 -8.08 0.84
CA ILE A 284 8.51 -7.87 1.93
C ILE A 284 7.06 -7.78 1.46
N ALA A 285 6.82 -7.30 0.24
CA ALA A 285 5.48 -7.07 -0.30
C ALA A 285 5.08 -8.01 -1.45
N ALA A 286 6.03 -8.77 -1.97
CA ALA A 286 5.85 -9.74 -3.06
C ALA A 286 7.11 -10.60 -3.19
N PRO A 287 7.08 -11.75 -3.87
CA PRO A 287 8.29 -12.51 -4.23
C PRO A 287 9.04 -11.83 -5.39
N VAL A 288 9.51 -10.60 -5.18
CA VAL A 288 10.14 -9.75 -6.20
C VAL A 288 11.40 -10.39 -6.78
N SER A 289 12.24 -10.98 -5.93
CA SER A 289 13.45 -11.71 -6.35
C SER A 289 13.15 -12.82 -7.36
N ASP A 290 12.11 -13.61 -7.12
CA ASP A 290 11.68 -14.68 -8.02
C ASP A 290 11.01 -14.13 -9.28
N PHE A 291 10.25 -13.04 -9.17
CA PHE A 291 9.71 -12.36 -10.35
C PHE A 291 10.81 -11.78 -11.24
N ILE A 292 11.88 -11.23 -10.66
CA ILE A 292 13.07 -10.82 -11.38
C ILE A 292 13.68 -12.02 -12.12
N ASP A 293 13.86 -13.16 -11.43
CA ASP A 293 14.37 -14.40 -12.06
C ASP A 293 13.49 -14.85 -13.23
N VAL A 294 12.16 -14.81 -13.06
CA VAL A 294 11.18 -15.14 -14.11
C VAL A 294 11.36 -14.22 -15.31
N LEU A 295 11.49 -12.91 -15.09
CA LEU A 295 11.65 -11.93 -16.17
C LEU A 295 13.00 -12.08 -16.90
N LEU A 296 14.08 -12.35 -16.18
CA LEU A 296 15.40 -12.57 -16.78
C LEU A 296 15.47 -13.91 -17.53
N HIS A 297 15.00 -15.00 -16.93
CA HIS A 297 15.32 -16.34 -17.40
C HIS A 297 14.22 -17.02 -18.20
N CYS A 298 12.94 -16.74 -17.94
CA CYS A 298 11.83 -17.31 -18.69
C CYS A 298 11.29 -16.31 -19.73
N TYR A 299 10.95 -15.10 -19.28
CA TYR A 299 10.50 -14.03 -20.17
C TYR A 299 11.63 -13.58 -21.11
N LYS A 300 12.89 -13.70 -20.70
CA LYS A 300 14.07 -13.24 -21.46
C LYS A 300 13.96 -11.77 -21.81
N ILE A 301 13.74 -10.94 -20.78
CA ILE A 301 13.73 -9.49 -20.94
C ILE A 301 15.04 -9.04 -21.59
N ARG A 302 14.94 -8.12 -22.54
CA ARG A 302 16.09 -7.58 -23.28
C ARG A 302 16.22 -6.10 -22.95
N TYR A 303 17.46 -5.63 -22.94
CA TYR A 303 17.84 -4.21 -22.85
C TYR A 303 17.55 -3.50 -21.52
N HIS A 304 16.57 -3.93 -20.72
CA HIS A 304 16.17 -3.21 -19.50
C HIS A 304 16.19 -4.08 -18.24
N LEU A 305 16.58 -3.46 -17.13
CA LEU A 305 16.51 -4.03 -15.80
C LEU A 305 15.05 -4.28 -15.39
N PRO A 306 14.72 -5.45 -14.82
CA PRO A 306 13.38 -5.77 -14.31
C PRO A 306 13.12 -5.07 -12.97
N VAL A 307 13.14 -3.75 -12.96
CA VAL A 307 12.89 -2.96 -11.76
C VAL A 307 11.41 -3.02 -11.41
N PHE A 308 11.10 -3.36 -10.16
CA PHE A 308 9.74 -3.38 -9.64
C PHE A 308 9.46 -2.15 -8.78
N MET A 309 8.22 -1.67 -8.80
CA MET A 309 7.72 -0.67 -7.87
C MET A 309 6.59 -1.28 -7.04
N ARG A 310 6.54 -0.91 -5.76
CA ARG A 310 5.49 -1.29 -4.81
C ARG A 310 5.01 -0.06 -4.06
N LEU A 311 3.88 -0.17 -3.38
CA LEU A 311 3.47 0.88 -2.45
C LEU A 311 4.30 0.84 -1.17
N GLY A 312 4.59 2.02 -0.65
CA GLY A 312 5.26 2.24 0.62
C GLY A 312 4.95 3.62 1.19
N PRO A 313 5.17 3.83 2.50
CA PRO A 313 5.02 5.13 3.12
C PRO A 313 6.17 6.07 2.71
N TYR A 314 5.90 7.37 2.73
CA TYR A 314 6.97 8.36 2.76
C TYR A 314 7.55 8.45 4.18
N ASP A 315 8.83 8.17 4.33
CA ASP A 315 9.53 8.14 5.63
C ASP A 315 10.19 9.48 5.99
N GLY A 316 10.25 10.42 5.03
CA GLY A 316 10.95 11.71 5.18
C GLY A 316 12.45 11.63 4.96
N ILE A 317 12.98 10.47 4.55
CA ILE A 317 14.41 10.24 4.30
C ILE A 317 14.62 9.88 2.84
N HIS A 318 13.78 9.00 2.31
CA HIS A 318 13.88 8.51 0.94
C HIS A 318 12.74 9.06 0.09
N PRO A 319 12.98 9.29 -1.21
CA PRO A 319 11.93 9.78 -2.10
C PRO A 319 10.81 8.75 -2.28
N VAL A 320 9.62 9.24 -2.63
CA VAL A 320 8.50 8.41 -3.10
C VAL A 320 7.96 8.99 -4.40
N TYR A 321 7.22 8.17 -5.15
CA TYR A 321 6.82 8.47 -6.52
C TYR A 321 5.32 8.32 -6.71
N TYR A 322 4.71 9.29 -7.37
CA TYR A 322 3.35 9.22 -7.87
C TYR A 322 3.40 9.20 -9.40
N SER A 323 2.59 8.35 -10.03
CA SER A 323 2.50 8.28 -11.50
C SER A 323 1.08 8.58 -11.92
N LEU A 324 0.91 9.50 -12.88
CA LEU A 324 -0.37 9.76 -13.52
C LEU A 324 -0.90 8.52 -14.25
N GLN A 325 -0.03 7.59 -14.63
CA GLN A 325 -0.45 6.32 -15.27
C GLN A 325 -1.03 5.32 -14.27
N LYS A 326 -1.01 5.61 -12.96
CA LYS A 326 -1.55 4.76 -11.90
C LYS A 326 -2.06 5.58 -10.72
N HIS A 327 -3.23 6.19 -10.90
CA HIS A 327 -3.89 6.98 -9.87
C HIS A 327 -4.28 6.15 -8.64
N THR A 328 -4.28 6.81 -7.47
CA THR A 328 -4.57 6.21 -6.16
C THR A 328 -5.52 7.06 -5.32
N PHE A 329 -6.29 7.96 -5.93
CA PHE A 329 -7.29 8.79 -5.23
C PHE A 329 -8.70 8.17 -5.35
N PHE A 330 -9.66 8.62 -4.56
CA PHE A 330 -11.03 8.06 -4.57
C PHE A 330 -11.93 8.54 -5.72
N HIS A 331 -11.57 9.64 -6.38
CA HIS A 331 -12.41 10.26 -7.40
C HIS A 331 -12.49 9.44 -8.70
N GLU A 332 -13.68 9.32 -9.27
CA GLU A 332 -13.86 8.62 -10.55
C GLU A 332 -13.21 9.36 -11.72
N MET A 333 -12.52 8.63 -12.59
CA MET A 333 -11.94 9.20 -13.81
C MET A 333 -12.78 8.92 -15.05
N THR A 334 -13.10 9.96 -15.82
CA THR A 334 -13.71 9.74 -17.14
C THR A 334 -12.71 9.07 -18.10
N GLU A 335 -13.18 8.28 -19.06
CA GLU A 335 -12.34 7.66 -20.09
C GLU A 335 -11.46 8.69 -20.84
N ARG A 336 -12.02 9.89 -21.06
CA ARG A 336 -11.31 11.02 -21.69
C ARG A 336 -10.15 11.54 -20.84
N ALA A 337 -10.24 11.48 -19.51
CA ALA A 337 -9.17 11.87 -18.61
C ALA A 337 -8.03 10.84 -18.63
N ILE A 338 -8.36 9.55 -18.66
CA ILE A 338 -7.39 8.46 -18.78
C ILE A 338 -6.55 8.58 -20.07
N ALA A 339 -7.16 9.04 -21.17
CA ALA A 339 -6.48 9.21 -22.46
C ALA A 339 -5.59 10.48 -22.58
N LYS A 340 -5.64 11.40 -21.60
CA LYS A 340 -5.04 12.75 -21.70
C LYS A 340 -3.82 13.02 -20.82
N LEU A 341 -3.28 11.98 -20.18
CA LEU A 341 -2.14 12.04 -19.27
C LEU A 341 -0.86 12.47 -20.00
N THR A 342 -0.72 13.79 -20.15
CA THR A 342 0.25 14.48 -21.00
C THR A 342 1.12 15.43 -20.18
N VAL A 343 2.21 15.91 -20.77
CA VAL A 343 3.07 16.98 -20.22
C VAL A 343 2.24 18.21 -19.78
N SER A 344 1.18 18.54 -20.52
CA SER A 344 0.29 19.67 -20.20
C SER A 344 -0.46 19.46 -18.89
N GLU A 345 -0.98 18.26 -18.63
CA GLU A 345 -1.65 17.94 -17.37
C GLU A 345 -0.68 17.98 -16.19
N LEU A 346 0.51 17.38 -16.34
CA LEU A 346 1.57 17.44 -15.33
C LEU A 346 1.97 18.88 -15.01
N THR A 347 2.04 19.74 -16.02
CA THR A 347 2.33 21.17 -15.87
C THR A 347 1.23 21.89 -15.08
N ARG A 348 -0.05 21.57 -15.34
CA ARG A 348 -1.18 22.13 -14.59
C ARG A 348 -1.15 21.69 -13.12
N ILE A 349 -0.90 20.41 -12.87
CA ILE A 349 -0.73 19.86 -11.51
C ILE A 349 0.41 20.57 -10.79
N ARG A 350 1.57 20.71 -11.43
CA ARG A 350 2.71 21.46 -10.88
C ARG A 350 2.32 22.87 -10.47
N ASN A 351 1.66 23.61 -11.36
CA ASN A 351 1.32 25.00 -11.10
C ASN A 351 0.33 25.16 -9.94
N VAL A 352 -0.68 24.29 -9.85
CA VAL A 352 -1.63 24.28 -8.73
C VAL A 352 -0.91 23.89 -7.43
N LEU A 353 -0.07 22.87 -7.47
CA LEU A 353 0.68 22.42 -6.31
C LEU A 353 1.58 23.52 -5.77
N LEU A 354 2.40 24.15 -6.63
CA LEU A 354 3.33 25.19 -6.20
C LEU A 354 2.59 26.44 -5.70
N LEU A 355 1.45 26.77 -6.30
CA LEU A 355 0.60 27.84 -5.78
C LEU A 355 0.05 27.50 -4.39
N PHE A 356 -0.39 26.27 -4.16
CA PHE A 356 -0.84 25.83 -2.85
C PHE A 356 0.29 25.87 -1.81
N VAL A 357 1.49 25.39 -2.19
CA VAL A 357 2.68 25.44 -1.34
C VAL A 357 3.04 26.88 -0.97
N ASP A 358 3.03 27.79 -1.93
CA ASP A 358 3.23 29.22 -1.71
C ASP A 358 2.18 29.81 -0.75
N TYR A 359 0.90 29.47 -0.90
CA TYR A 359 -0.15 29.91 0.01
C TYR A 359 0.08 29.47 1.46
N VAL A 360 0.51 28.22 1.66
CA VAL A 360 0.80 27.69 2.99
C VAL A 360 2.06 28.32 3.58
N LEU A 361 3.17 28.33 2.83
CA LEU A 361 4.47 28.78 3.34
C LEU A 361 4.52 30.29 3.60
N ASN A 362 3.81 31.08 2.80
CA ASN A 362 3.74 32.53 2.95
C ASN A 362 2.50 33.01 3.73
N ASN A 363 1.83 32.10 4.45
CA ASN A 363 0.70 32.39 5.33
C ASN A 363 -0.39 33.25 4.67
N LYS A 364 -0.79 32.90 3.44
CA LYS A 364 -1.79 33.63 2.66
C LYS A 364 -3.24 33.26 3.01
N PHE A 365 -3.44 32.27 3.86
CA PHE A 365 -4.76 31.91 4.38
C PHE A 365 -5.17 32.87 5.51
N GLU A 366 -6.47 33.15 5.61
CA GLU A 366 -7.03 33.95 6.72
C GLU A 366 -6.80 33.29 8.09
N HIS A 367 -6.69 31.96 8.12
CA HIS A 367 -6.44 31.18 9.32
C HIS A 367 -4.98 30.74 9.39
N SER A 368 -4.38 30.90 10.58
CA SER A 368 -3.00 30.48 10.82
C SER A 368 -2.86 28.96 10.68
N LEU A 369 -1.86 28.55 9.89
CA LEU A 369 -1.43 27.16 9.76
C LEU A 369 -0.21 26.85 10.65
N GLU A 370 0.14 27.73 11.58
CA GLU A 370 1.21 27.53 12.53
C GLU A 370 0.98 26.23 13.33
N LYS A 371 2.04 25.44 13.54
CA LYS A 371 2.02 24.15 14.25
C LYS A 371 1.18 23.05 13.58
N THR A 372 0.66 23.26 12.37
CA THR A 372 0.00 22.19 11.62
C THR A 372 1.02 21.23 11.00
N VAL A 373 0.64 19.96 10.86
CA VAL A 373 1.41 18.95 10.12
C VAL A 373 1.61 19.40 8.66
N LEU A 374 0.63 20.08 8.07
CA LEU A 374 0.71 20.63 6.72
C LEU A 374 1.88 21.60 6.55
N LEU A 375 1.95 22.64 7.38
CA LEU A 375 3.02 23.64 7.31
C LEU A 375 4.38 23.01 7.59
N LYS A 376 4.47 22.14 8.61
CA LYS A 376 5.70 21.39 8.90
C LYS A 376 6.16 20.59 7.68
N THR A 377 5.25 19.82 7.08
CA THR A 377 5.54 18.98 5.92
C THR A 377 6.07 19.82 4.76
N LEU A 378 5.40 20.91 4.39
CA LEU A 378 5.79 21.74 3.24
C LEU A 378 7.10 22.51 3.44
N LYS A 379 7.57 22.66 4.68
CA LYS A 379 8.91 23.15 4.97
C LYS A 379 9.99 22.10 4.70
N GLU A 380 9.66 20.81 4.84
CA GLU A 380 10.59 19.67 4.83
C GLU A 380 10.61 18.89 3.51
N VAL A 381 9.64 19.11 2.60
CA VAL A 381 9.51 18.35 1.34
C VAL A 381 9.65 19.21 0.08
N ASP A 382 10.22 18.61 -0.96
CA ASP A 382 10.25 19.13 -2.33
C ASP A 382 9.53 18.20 -3.30
N PHE A 383 9.08 18.78 -4.42
CA PHE A 383 8.38 18.09 -5.50
C PHE A 383 9.13 18.28 -6.82
N ASP A 384 9.56 17.18 -7.42
CA ASP A 384 10.10 17.17 -8.78
C ASP A 384 9.11 16.52 -9.75
N PHE A 385 9.11 16.98 -10.99
CA PHE A 385 8.16 16.55 -12.02
C PHE A 385 8.92 16.00 -13.22
N TYR A 386 8.54 14.81 -13.66
CA TYR A 386 9.23 14.05 -14.69
C TYR A 386 8.30 13.61 -15.80
N HIS A 387 8.78 13.73 -17.03
CA HIS A 387 8.13 13.18 -18.22
C HIS A 387 9.20 12.99 -19.33
N PRO A 388 9.24 11.86 -20.07
CA PRO A 388 10.25 11.64 -21.11
C PRO A 388 10.29 12.73 -22.19
N HIS A 389 9.12 13.29 -22.51
CA HIS A 389 8.95 14.43 -23.41
C HIS A 389 8.75 15.76 -22.67
N GLY A 390 9.24 15.88 -21.43
CA GLY A 390 9.13 17.08 -20.62
C GLY A 390 9.89 18.26 -21.20
N GLU A 391 9.35 19.46 -21.02
CA GLU A 391 9.97 20.72 -21.39
C GLU A 391 9.91 21.72 -20.23
N GLY A 392 10.84 22.68 -20.21
CA GLY A 392 10.89 23.74 -19.21
C GLY A 392 11.09 23.21 -17.79
N HIS A 393 10.06 23.33 -16.94
CA HIS A 393 10.13 22.91 -15.54
C HIS A 393 9.77 21.42 -15.30
N ILE A 394 9.50 20.67 -16.38
CA ILE A 394 9.30 19.23 -16.33
C ILE A 394 10.59 18.56 -16.79
N ASN A 395 11.23 17.79 -15.91
CA ASN A 395 12.50 17.14 -16.18
C ASN A 395 12.32 15.94 -17.13
N SER A 396 13.05 15.93 -18.23
CA SER A 396 13.10 14.83 -19.20
C SER A 396 14.26 13.85 -18.98
N ASP A 397 15.26 14.20 -18.15
CA ASP A 397 16.33 13.29 -17.74
C ASP A 397 15.83 12.34 -16.64
N ILE A 398 15.18 11.25 -17.07
CA ILE A 398 14.69 10.21 -16.17
C ILE A 398 15.85 9.45 -15.49
N ASN A 399 17.04 9.39 -16.08
CA ASN A 399 18.20 8.73 -15.47
C ASN A 399 18.70 9.44 -14.22
N SER A 400 18.42 10.74 -14.07
CA SER A 400 18.71 11.47 -12.82
C SER A 400 18.03 10.83 -11.60
N ILE A 401 16.82 10.26 -11.77
CA ILE A 401 16.10 9.56 -10.68
C ILE A 401 16.92 8.37 -10.17
N MET A 402 17.49 7.57 -11.07
CA MET A 402 18.30 6.40 -10.71
C MET A 402 19.58 6.80 -9.99
N LYS A 403 20.21 7.93 -10.38
CA LYS A 403 21.41 8.44 -9.74
C LYS A 403 21.14 8.90 -8.30
N ASP A 404 20.00 9.55 -8.09
CA ASP A 404 19.59 10.09 -6.79
C ASP A 404 19.04 9.01 -5.85
N ASP A 405 18.34 8.00 -6.38
CA ASP A 405 17.74 6.91 -5.61
C ASP A 405 18.32 5.56 -6.00
N ARG A 406 19.34 5.13 -5.24
CA ARG A 406 20.01 3.84 -5.44
C ARG A 406 19.10 2.63 -5.31
N ARG A 407 17.89 2.75 -4.75
CA ARG A 407 16.95 1.63 -4.65
C ARG A 407 16.45 1.15 -6.03
N PHE A 408 16.58 1.96 -7.09
CA PHE A 408 16.28 1.51 -8.45
C PHE A 408 17.32 0.52 -9.02
N ILE A 409 18.55 0.50 -8.48
CA ILE A 409 19.64 -0.40 -8.91
C ILE A 409 19.94 -1.50 -7.90
N ASN A 410 19.63 -1.26 -6.62
CA ASN A 410 19.76 -2.25 -5.54
C ASN A 410 18.55 -3.21 -5.56
N LEU A 411 18.46 -4.00 -6.63
CA LEU A 411 17.39 -4.98 -6.79
C LEU A 411 17.53 -6.10 -5.76
N PRO A 412 16.41 -6.62 -5.21
CA PRO A 412 16.43 -7.75 -4.28
C PRO A 412 16.66 -9.04 -5.05
N PHE A 413 17.86 -9.20 -5.62
CA PHE A 413 18.22 -10.34 -6.46
C PHE A 413 19.67 -10.73 -6.21
N ASP A 414 19.87 -11.90 -5.62
CA ASP A 414 21.19 -12.33 -5.12
C ASP A 414 22.14 -12.82 -6.22
N ARG A 415 21.65 -12.99 -7.45
CA ARG A 415 22.46 -13.46 -8.58
C ARG A 415 22.95 -12.28 -9.39
N GLU A 416 24.21 -12.34 -9.84
CA GLU A 416 24.74 -11.37 -10.78
C GLU A 416 23.87 -11.31 -12.05
N ILE A 417 23.41 -10.11 -12.36
CA ILE A 417 22.78 -9.82 -13.64
C ILE A 417 23.90 -9.70 -14.67
N LYS A 418 24.23 -10.82 -15.33
CA LYS A 418 25.34 -10.94 -16.31
C LYS A 418 25.14 -10.16 -17.62
N SER A 419 24.24 -9.19 -17.66
CA SER A 419 23.78 -8.54 -18.89
C SER A 419 23.83 -7.02 -18.74
N ASP A 420 24.26 -6.34 -19.81
CA ASP A 420 24.31 -4.86 -19.95
C ASP A 420 22.90 -4.24 -20.03
N LEU A 421 22.03 -4.58 -19.07
CA LEU A 421 20.68 -4.07 -19.00
C LEU A 421 20.71 -2.64 -18.48
N LEU A 422 19.98 -1.78 -19.17
CA LEU A 422 19.85 -0.37 -18.85
C LEU A 422 18.66 -0.12 -17.93
N PHE A 423 18.66 1.05 -17.31
CA PHE A 423 17.51 1.53 -16.58
C PHE A 423 16.32 1.74 -17.54
N PRO A 424 15.09 1.31 -17.20
CA PRO A 424 13.90 1.51 -18.03
C PRO A 424 13.39 2.96 -17.99
N GLU A 425 14.21 3.90 -18.48
CA GLU A 425 13.93 5.34 -18.50
C GLU A 425 12.67 5.72 -19.30
N HIS A 426 12.30 4.92 -20.30
CA HIS A 426 11.08 5.09 -21.11
C HIS A 426 9.87 4.30 -20.56
N SER A 427 9.92 3.86 -19.30
CA SER A 427 8.77 3.22 -18.66
C SER A 427 7.54 4.13 -18.71
N LEU A 428 6.37 3.53 -18.97
CA LEU A 428 5.09 4.23 -18.90
C LEU A 428 4.92 4.93 -17.54
N PHE A 429 5.45 4.36 -16.45
CA PHE A 429 5.40 4.95 -15.12
C PHE A 429 5.96 6.39 -15.09
N PHE A 430 6.99 6.68 -15.88
CA PHE A 430 7.63 8.00 -15.92
C PHE A 430 6.90 9.02 -16.82
N SER A 431 5.92 8.59 -17.61
CA SER A 431 5.06 9.47 -18.42
C SER A 431 4.04 10.21 -17.55
N GLY A 432 4.53 11.15 -16.74
CA GLY A 432 3.75 11.83 -15.70
C GLY A 432 4.15 11.36 -14.31
N CYS A 433 5.44 11.40 -13.96
CA CYS A 433 5.90 11.01 -12.64
C CYS A 433 6.19 12.24 -11.77
N ILE A 434 5.77 12.18 -10.51
CA ILE A 434 5.99 13.23 -9.52
C ILE A 434 6.76 12.58 -8.37
N ARG A 435 7.96 13.09 -8.10
CA ARG A 435 8.81 12.65 -6.99
C ARG A 435 8.60 13.58 -5.80
N ILE A 436 8.30 13.01 -4.64
CA ILE A 436 8.27 13.70 -3.36
C ILE A 436 9.53 13.29 -2.61
N LYS A 437 10.35 14.25 -2.20
CA LYS A 437 11.64 14.01 -1.55
C LYS A 437 11.86 14.97 -0.38
N PRO A 438 12.74 14.65 0.58
CA PRO A 438 13.13 15.62 1.59
C PRO A 438 13.90 16.78 0.94
N LYS A 439 13.74 18.00 1.49
CA LYS A 439 14.60 19.12 1.10
C LYS A 439 16.03 18.85 1.53
N ILE A 440 16.97 19.15 0.65
CA ILE A 440 18.39 19.20 1.00
C ILE A 440 18.58 20.53 1.72
N ILE A 441 18.83 20.48 3.03
CA ILE A 441 19.13 21.67 3.87
C ILE A 441 20.61 21.98 3.79
#